data_AF-A0A7J8A1V4-F1
#
_entry.id   AF-A0A7J8A1V4-F1
#
_cell.length_a   1.000
_cell.length_b   1.000
_cell.length_c   1.000
_cell.angle_alpha   90.00
_cell.angle_beta   90.00
_cell.angle_gamma   90.00
#
_symmetry.space_group_name_H-M   'P 1'
#
loop_
_entity.id
_entity.type
_entity.pdbx_description
1 polymer ?
#
loop_
_entity_poly.entity_id
_entity_poly.type
_entity_poly.pdbx_seq_one_letter_code
_entity_poly.pdbx_strand_id
1 'polypeptide(L)'
;MKDRLQELKQRTKELELSRDRHVSTTEAEEQGRILQQAVIYEREPVAERHLHEIQKLQESIDSLTDDVQKFGQQQKSLLASMRRFSLLKRESGITKEIKIQAEHIKRGLDDLVKEAKKSEAETGPSSVVTRILKSQHAAMFHHFQQTMLIYNDTIAAKQEKCKTFIFRQLEVAGKQVPEEEINDMLHQGKWEVFNESLLTEINITKAQLSEIEQRHKELVNLENQMKDLRELFIHISLLVEEQGESINNIEMTVNGTKEYVNTTKEKFGLAVKYKKRNLCRALCCWCCPCCGSK
;
A
#
# COMPACT_ATOMS: atom_id res chain seq x y z
N MET A 1 11.63 -11.73 34.21
CA MET A 1 12.03 -12.69 33.16
C MET A 1 13.50 -12.46 32.86
N LYS A 2 14.33 -13.51 32.87
CA LYS A 2 15.74 -13.39 32.47
C LYS A 2 15.80 -13.13 30.97
N ASP A 3 16.64 -12.18 30.55
CA ASP A 3 16.85 -11.87 29.13
C ASP A 3 17.53 -13.05 28.43
N ARG A 4 16.75 -13.77 27.61
CA ARG A 4 17.22 -14.95 26.86
C ARG A 4 18.31 -14.61 25.86
N LEU A 5 18.39 -13.37 25.38
CA LEU A 5 19.45 -12.96 24.47
C LEU A 5 20.81 -12.93 25.18
N GLN A 6 20.83 -12.48 26.43
CA GLN A 6 22.05 -12.41 27.23
C GLN A 6 22.54 -13.82 27.61
N GLU A 7 21.60 -14.72 27.96
CA GLU A 7 21.90 -16.14 28.22
C GLU A 7 22.50 -16.83 26.99
N LEU A 8 21.94 -16.61 25.80
CA LEU A 8 22.44 -17.18 24.55
C LEU A 8 23.83 -16.63 24.19
N LYS A 9 24.05 -15.31 24.33
CA LYS A 9 25.37 -14.70 24.09
C LYS A 9 26.44 -15.26 25.03
N GLN A 10 26.08 -15.53 26.28
CA GLN A 10 26.99 -16.11 27.26
C GLN A 10 27.33 -17.56 26.91
N ARG A 11 26.34 -18.37 26.52
CA ARG A 11 26.56 -19.75 26.04
C ARG A 11 27.42 -19.82 24.79
N THR A 12 27.25 -18.89 23.84
CA THR A 12 28.11 -18.82 22.64
C THR A 12 29.56 -18.52 23.03
N LYS A 13 29.80 -17.55 23.93
CA LYS A 13 31.14 -17.26 24.44
C LYS A 13 31.77 -18.44 25.18
N GLU A 14 30.98 -19.16 25.98
CA GLU A 14 31.43 -20.37 26.69
C GLU A 14 31.82 -21.49 25.71
N LEU A 15 31.06 -21.67 24.62
CA LEU A 15 31.37 -22.62 23.56
C LEU A 15 32.64 -22.24 22.79
N GLU A 16 32.84 -20.96 22.46
CA GLU A 16 34.07 -20.46 21.82
C GLU A 16 35.30 -20.67 22.73
N LEU A 17 35.18 -20.34 24.02
CA LEU A 17 36.23 -20.57 25.02
C LEU A 17 36.49 -22.06 25.29
N SER A 18 35.52 -22.94 25.07
CA SER A 18 35.71 -24.40 25.15
C SER A 18 36.42 -24.94 23.91
N ARG A 19 36.18 -24.34 22.74
CA ARG A 19 36.81 -24.69 21.46
C ARG A 19 38.30 -24.34 21.44
N ASP A 20 38.69 -23.21 22.03
CA ASP A 20 40.11 -22.82 22.18
C ASP A 20 40.87 -23.69 23.19
N ARG A 21 40.18 -24.28 24.18
CA ARG A 21 40.78 -25.22 25.14
C ARG A 21 41.00 -26.62 24.58
N HIS A 22 40.27 -27.01 23.53
CA HIS A 22 40.36 -28.35 22.93
C HIS A 22 41.34 -28.46 21.74
N VAL A 23 42.12 -27.42 21.44
CA VAL A 23 43.17 -27.47 20.39
C VAL A 23 44.40 -28.29 20.83
N SER A 24 44.42 -28.82 22.05
CA SER A 24 45.57 -29.52 22.61
C SER A 24 45.28 -30.93 23.10
N THR A 25 44.52 -31.77 22.36
CA THR A 25 44.71 -33.24 22.37
C THR A 25 43.79 -33.97 21.40
N THR A 26 44.45 -34.67 20.47
CA THR A 26 44.12 -35.97 19.85
C THR A 26 42.88 -36.15 18.96
N GLU A 27 43.15 -36.92 17.91
CA GLU A 27 42.35 -37.32 16.76
C GLU A 27 41.13 -38.21 17.08
N ALA A 28 40.26 -38.30 16.07
CA ALA A 28 39.23 -39.31 15.85
C ALA A 28 37.91 -39.19 16.63
N GLU A 29 36.97 -38.42 16.08
CA GLU A 29 35.56 -38.81 16.01
C GLU A 29 34.88 -38.11 14.83
N GLU A 30 34.53 -38.92 13.82
CA GLU A 30 33.91 -38.53 12.57
C GLU A 30 32.39 -38.37 12.78
N GLN A 31 31.98 -37.34 13.50
CA GLN A 31 30.58 -36.92 13.59
C GLN A 31 30.48 -35.52 13.02
N GLY A 32 29.64 -35.38 11.99
CA GLY A 32 29.57 -34.24 11.08
C GLY A 32 29.83 -32.90 11.76
N ARG A 33 31.05 -32.39 11.62
CA ARG A 33 31.37 -31.00 11.92
C ARG A 33 30.53 -30.16 10.97
N ILE A 34 29.38 -29.67 11.45
CA ILE A 34 28.74 -28.51 10.84
C ILE A 34 29.71 -27.36 11.09
N LEU A 35 30.64 -27.16 10.15
CA LEU A 35 31.37 -25.91 10.06
C LEU A 35 30.28 -24.83 9.95
N GLN A 36 30.08 -24.05 11.01
CA GLN A 36 29.38 -22.78 10.93
C GLN A 36 30.20 -21.88 10.01
N GLN A 37 30.02 -22.08 8.71
CA GLN A 37 30.41 -21.13 7.71
C GLN A 37 29.47 -19.95 7.92
N ALA A 38 29.99 -18.81 8.36
CA ALA A 38 29.24 -17.57 8.31
C ALA A 38 28.84 -17.36 6.84
N VAL A 39 27.57 -17.59 6.53
CA VAL A 39 27.00 -17.23 5.24
C VAL A 39 26.92 -15.72 5.26
N ILE A 40 27.95 -15.07 4.70
CA ILE A 40 27.91 -13.66 4.37
C ILE A 40 26.89 -13.57 3.25
N TYR A 41 25.66 -13.17 3.58
CA TYR A 41 24.67 -12.79 2.59
C TYR A 41 25.23 -11.56 1.87
N GLU A 42 25.70 -11.73 0.65
CA GLU A 42 25.88 -10.60 -0.26
C GLU A 42 24.51 -9.94 -0.39
N ARG A 43 24.41 -8.66 0.00
CA ARG A 43 23.22 -7.85 -0.25
C ARG A 43 22.99 -7.84 -1.75
N GLU A 44 21.97 -8.54 -2.20
CA GLU A 44 21.60 -8.55 -3.62
C GLU A 44 21.10 -7.14 -3.98
N PRO A 45 21.86 -6.36 -4.78
CA PRO A 45 21.58 -4.92 -4.98
C PRO A 45 20.25 -4.66 -5.70
N VAL A 46 19.70 -5.69 -6.35
CA VAL A 46 18.39 -5.66 -7.02
C VAL A 46 17.27 -5.54 -5.99
N ALA A 47 17.36 -6.26 -4.86
CA ALA A 47 16.34 -6.21 -3.81
C ALA A 47 16.25 -4.84 -3.13
N GLU A 48 17.38 -4.15 -2.92
CA GLU A 48 17.40 -2.85 -2.24
C GLU A 48 16.70 -1.75 -3.04
N ARG A 49 16.84 -1.74 -4.37
CA ARG A 49 16.15 -0.76 -5.23
C ARG A 49 14.64 -0.93 -5.17
N HIS A 50 14.15 -2.17 -5.28
CA HIS A 50 12.71 -2.45 -5.19
C HIS A 50 12.16 -2.09 -3.81
N LEU A 51 12.88 -2.40 -2.74
CA LEU A 51 12.49 -2.06 -1.38
C LEU A 51 12.42 -0.54 -1.15
N HIS A 52 13.34 0.22 -1.75
CA HIS A 52 13.34 1.69 -1.65
C HIS A 52 12.12 2.30 -2.36
N GLU A 53 11.78 1.83 -3.57
CA GLU A 53 10.58 2.30 -4.28
C GLU A 53 9.29 1.92 -3.54
N ILE A 54 9.22 0.71 -2.98
CA ILE A 54 8.11 0.28 -2.12
C ILE A 54 7.98 1.22 -0.91
N GLN A 55 9.09 1.52 -0.22
CA GLN A 55 9.06 2.40 0.94
C GLN A 55 8.57 3.80 0.57
N LYS A 56 9.06 4.37 -0.52
CA LYS A 56 8.61 5.69 -1.01
C LYS A 56 7.11 5.71 -1.34
N LEU A 57 6.60 4.61 -1.91
CA LEU A 57 5.16 4.47 -2.17
C LEU A 57 4.36 4.35 -0.87
N GLN A 58 4.85 3.62 0.13
CA GLN A 58 4.24 3.56 1.47
C GLN A 58 4.15 4.94 2.10
N GLU A 59 5.26 5.70 2.11
CA GLU A 59 5.30 7.07 2.65
C GLU A 59 4.30 7.99 1.91
N SER A 60 4.11 7.79 0.61
CA SER A 60 3.10 8.52 -0.16
C SER A 60 1.67 8.19 0.29
N ILE A 61 1.37 6.91 0.56
CA ILE A 61 0.05 6.48 1.06
C ILE A 61 -0.20 6.99 2.48
N ASP A 62 0.82 6.99 3.34
CA ASP A 62 0.73 7.54 4.69
C ASP A 62 0.44 9.06 4.63
N SER A 63 1.16 9.79 3.79
CA SER A 63 0.92 11.22 3.56
C SER A 63 -0.50 11.50 3.06
N LEU A 64 -1.00 10.70 2.12
CA LEU A 64 -2.36 10.80 1.62
C LEU A 64 -3.39 10.53 2.73
N THR A 65 -3.11 9.55 3.60
CA THR A 65 -3.96 9.22 4.74
C THR A 65 -4.06 10.39 5.70
N ASP A 66 -2.94 11.04 6.01
CA ASP A 66 -2.90 12.25 6.83
C ASP A 66 -3.70 13.40 6.19
N ASP A 67 -3.57 13.59 4.89
CA ASP A 67 -4.27 14.66 4.18
C ASP A 67 -5.79 14.42 4.12
N VAL A 68 -6.23 13.17 3.93
CA VAL A 68 -7.65 12.77 4.04
C VAL A 68 -8.18 12.99 5.46
N GLN A 69 -7.40 12.65 6.49
CA GLN A 69 -7.80 12.90 7.88
C GLN A 69 -7.92 14.40 8.19
N LYS A 70 -6.95 15.21 7.76
CA LYS A 70 -7.00 16.67 7.91
C LYS A 70 -8.21 17.25 7.19
N PHE A 71 -8.49 16.78 5.96
CA PHE A 71 -9.68 17.18 5.21
C PHE A 71 -10.96 16.86 5.97
N GLY A 72 -11.10 15.64 6.51
CA GLY A 72 -12.24 15.26 7.33
C GLY A 72 -12.42 16.10 8.61
N GLN A 73 -11.33 16.45 9.29
CA GLN A 73 -11.37 17.33 10.46
C GLN A 73 -11.79 18.76 10.10
N GLN A 74 -11.22 19.32 9.03
CA GLN A 74 -11.60 20.63 8.51
C GLN A 74 -13.08 20.66 8.13
N GLN A 75 -13.57 19.58 7.52
CA GLN A 75 -14.97 19.48 7.13
C GLN A 75 -15.91 19.44 8.33
N LYS A 76 -15.57 18.68 9.37
CA LYS A 76 -16.35 18.67 10.63
C LYS A 76 -16.43 20.07 11.25
N SER A 77 -15.32 20.82 11.25
CA SER A 77 -15.26 22.19 11.77
C SER A 77 -16.06 23.20 10.92
N LEU A 78 -15.97 23.08 9.60
CA LEU A 78 -16.75 23.87 8.63
C LEU A 78 -18.25 23.69 8.85
N LEU A 79 -18.70 22.44 8.95
CA LEU A 79 -20.11 22.11 9.19
C LEU A 79 -20.61 22.60 10.54
N ALA A 80 -19.77 22.60 11.57
CA ALA A 80 -20.14 23.15 12.88
C ALA A 80 -20.30 24.68 12.86
N SER A 81 -19.52 25.38 12.03
CA SER A 81 -19.49 26.85 12.01
C SER A 81 -20.41 27.49 10.96
N MET A 82 -20.87 26.72 9.96
CA MET A 82 -21.80 27.04 8.84
C MET A 82 -21.62 28.36 8.07
N ARG A 83 -20.73 29.30 8.48
CA ARG A 83 -20.72 30.70 8.00
C ARG A 83 -19.37 31.21 7.49
N ARG A 84 -18.30 30.41 7.47
CA ARG A 84 -16.93 30.90 7.20
C ARG A 84 -16.45 30.61 5.78
N PHE A 85 -16.57 31.62 4.91
CA PHE A 85 -16.14 31.64 3.51
C PHE A 85 -14.62 31.43 3.30
N SER A 86 -13.78 31.90 4.22
CA SER A 86 -12.31 31.79 4.09
C SER A 86 -11.79 30.35 4.13
N LEU A 87 -12.57 29.44 4.71
CA LEU A 87 -12.24 28.02 4.82
C LEU A 87 -12.51 27.25 3.50
N LEU A 88 -13.48 27.68 2.70
CA LEU A 88 -13.81 27.06 1.40
C LEU A 88 -12.69 27.20 0.35
N LYS A 89 -11.98 28.33 0.35
CA LYS A 89 -10.84 28.53 -0.57
C LYS A 89 -9.67 27.59 -0.24
N ARG A 90 -9.37 27.38 1.04
CA ARG A 90 -8.32 26.47 1.51
C ARG A 90 -8.66 25.01 1.16
N GLU A 91 -9.93 24.65 1.28
CA GLU A 91 -10.44 23.31 0.98
C GLU A 91 -10.21 22.89 -0.49
N SER A 92 -10.41 23.82 -1.42
CA SER A 92 -10.20 23.55 -2.86
C SER A 92 -8.76 23.16 -3.21
N GLY A 93 -7.77 23.59 -2.41
CA GLY A 93 -6.36 23.20 -2.59
C GLY A 93 -6.10 21.78 -2.13
N ILE A 94 -6.58 21.43 -0.93
CA ILE A 94 -6.40 20.10 -0.33
C ILE A 94 -7.07 19.01 -1.17
N THR A 95 -8.25 19.30 -1.72
CA THR A 95 -8.93 18.34 -2.61
C THR A 95 -8.08 18.01 -3.84
N LYS A 96 -7.49 19.03 -4.47
CA LYS A 96 -6.64 18.84 -5.66
C LYS A 96 -5.38 18.05 -5.31
N GLU A 97 -4.78 18.34 -4.17
CA GLU A 97 -3.62 17.63 -3.65
C GLU A 97 -3.94 16.14 -3.45
N ILE A 98 -5.05 15.83 -2.76
CA ILE A 98 -5.54 14.46 -2.54
C ILE A 98 -5.73 13.74 -3.88
N LYS A 99 -6.35 14.39 -4.88
CA LYS A 99 -6.53 13.81 -6.22
C LYS A 99 -5.19 13.47 -6.88
N ILE A 100 -4.26 14.42 -6.93
CA ILE A 100 -2.95 14.24 -7.57
C ILE A 100 -2.16 13.11 -6.87
N GLN A 101 -2.16 13.09 -5.54
CA GLN A 101 -1.52 12.05 -4.75
C GLN A 101 -2.16 10.68 -4.99
N ALA A 102 -3.50 10.59 -5.02
CA ALA A 102 -4.22 9.36 -5.30
C ALA A 102 -3.88 8.78 -6.68
N GLU A 103 -3.83 9.63 -7.71
CA GLU A 103 -3.44 9.23 -9.06
C GLU A 103 -1.97 8.79 -9.13
N HIS A 104 -1.08 9.48 -8.41
CA HIS A 104 0.34 9.10 -8.31
C HIS A 104 0.51 7.73 -7.65
N ILE A 105 -0.16 7.50 -6.52
CA ILE A 105 -0.13 6.22 -5.80
C ILE A 105 -0.71 5.11 -6.67
N LYS A 106 -1.84 5.34 -7.34
CA LYS A 106 -2.44 4.38 -8.28
C LYS A 106 -1.42 3.95 -9.34
N ARG A 107 -0.75 4.90 -9.99
CA ARG A 107 0.29 4.59 -10.99
C ARG A 107 1.44 3.78 -10.38
N GLY A 108 1.89 4.14 -9.18
CA GLY A 108 2.93 3.39 -8.46
C GLY A 108 2.52 1.95 -8.15
N LEU A 109 1.27 1.73 -7.75
CA LEU A 109 0.72 0.38 -7.54
C LEU A 109 0.64 -0.40 -8.85
N ASP A 110 0.16 0.22 -9.93
CA ASP A 110 0.09 -0.40 -11.28
C ASP A 110 1.49 -0.81 -11.78
N ASP A 111 2.50 0.02 -11.54
CA ASP A 111 3.89 -0.26 -11.93
C ASP A 111 4.51 -1.39 -11.08
N LEU A 112 4.16 -1.48 -9.80
CA LEU A 112 4.57 -2.57 -8.94
C LEU A 112 3.99 -3.92 -9.40
N VAL A 113 2.75 -3.94 -9.90
CA VAL A 113 2.16 -5.13 -10.52
C VAL A 113 2.91 -5.55 -11.77
N LYS A 114 3.28 -4.60 -12.64
CA LYS A 114 4.07 -4.89 -13.85
C LYS A 114 5.44 -5.46 -13.50
N GLU A 115 6.10 -4.88 -12.49
CA GLU A 115 7.42 -5.37 -12.04
C GLU A 115 7.31 -6.77 -11.43
N ALA A 116 6.25 -7.05 -10.66
CA ALA A 116 5.99 -8.39 -10.14
C ALA A 116 5.80 -9.41 -11.28
N LYS A 117 5.02 -9.07 -12.31
CA LYS A 117 4.79 -9.93 -13.50
C LYS A 117 6.09 -10.16 -14.30
N LYS A 118 6.94 -9.13 -14.43
CA LYS A 118 8.25 -9.24 -15.08
C LYS A 118 9.20 -10.15 -14.29
N SER A 119 9.30 -9.95 -12.99
CA SER A 119 10.12 -10.78 -12.09
C SER A 119 9.69 -12.25 -12.12
N GLU A 120 8.38 -12.50 -12.19
CA GLU A 120 7.80 -13.84 -12.33
C GLU A 120 8.20 -14.52 -13.64
N ALA A 121 8.25 -13.78 -14.75
CA ALA A 121 8.69 -14.30 -16.04
C ALA A 121 10.21 -14.61 -16.08
N GLU A 122 11.04 -13.81 -15.41
CA GLU A 122 12.50 -13.96 -15.42
C GLU A 122 13.00 -15.02 -14.43
N THR A 123 12.47 -15.02 -13.20
CA THR A 123 12.99 -15.82 -12.07
C THR A 123 12.02 -16.90 -11.60
N GLY A 124 10.80 -16.93 -12.16
CA GLY A 124 9.73 -17.84 -11.77
C GLY A 124 8.88 -17.33 -10.60
N PRO A 125 7.67 -17.90 -10.42
CA PRO A 125 6.67 -17.45 -9.44
C PRO A 125 7.13 -17.59 -7.98
N SER A 126 8.03 -18.53 -7.70
CA SER A 126 8.54 -18.80 -6.34
C SER A 126 9.77 -17.94 -5.97
N SER A 127 10.17 -17.00 -6.82
CA SER A 127 11.27 -16.09 -6.49
C SER A 127 10.94 -15.23 -5.27
N VAL A 128 11.95 -15.00 -4.42
CA VAL A 128 11.83 -14.17 -3.21
C VAL A 128 11.40 -12.75 -3.58
N VAL A 129 11.98 -12.19 -4.65
CA VAL A 129 11.66 -10.84 -5.12
C VAL A 129 10.21 -10.75 -5.57
N THR A 130 9.74 -11.69 -6.39
CA THR A 130 8.34 -11.75 -6.86
C THR A 130 7.36 -11.82 -5.68
N ARG A 131 7.66 -12.65 -4.67
CA ARG A 131 6.82 -12.78 -3.47
C ARG A 131 6.78 -11.50 -2.64
N ILE A 132 7.92 -10.84 -2.45
CA ILE A 132 7.98 -9.54 -1.75
C ILE A 132 7.13 -8.52 -2.51
N LEU A 133 7.31 -8.38 -3.82
CA LEU A 133 6.56 -7.42 -4.64
C LEU A 133 5.04 -7.67 -4.56
N LYS A 134 4.58 -8.93 -4.75
CA LYS A 134 3.16 -9.29 -4.66
C LYS A 134 2.58 -9.02 -3.26
N SER A 135 3.30 -9.40 -2.21
CA SER A 135 2.85 -9.19 -0.82
C SER A 135 2.78 -7.71 -0.45
N GLN A 136 3.78 -6.92 -0.84
CA GLN A 136 3.83 -5.48 -0.55
C GLN A 136 2.75 -4.73 -1.34
N HIS A 137 2.56 -5.09 -2.62
CA HIS A 137 1.47 -4.55 -3.43
C HIS A 137 0.12 -4.77 -2.75
N ALA A 138 -0.21 -6.00 -2.35
CA ALA A 138 -1.50 -6.32 -1.73
C ALA A 138 -1.74 -5.51 -0.43
N ALA A 139 -0.72 -5.41 0.43
CA ALA A 139 -0.82 -4.64 1.66
C ALA A 139 -1.03 -3.14 1.40
N MET A 140 -0.23 -2.54 0.51
CA MET A 140 -0.35 -1.13 0.15
C MET A 140 -1.66 -0.81 -0.58
N PHE A 141 -2.09 -1.69 -1.48
CA PHE A 141 -3.34 -1.53 -2.22
C PHE A 141 -4.54 -1.55 -1.28
N HIS A 142 -4.56 -2.48 -0.31
CA HIS A 142 -5.61 -2.50 0.71
C HIS A 142 -5.60 -1.24 1.57
N HIS A 143 -4.41 -0.77 1.99
CA HIS A 143 -4.31 0.47 2.76
C HIS A 143 -4.82 1.69 1.97
N PHE A 144 -4.39 1.82 0.71
CA PHE A 144 -4.86 2.85 -0.21
C PHE A 144 -6.38 2.80 -0.41
N GLN A 145 -6.95 1.61 -0.60
CA GLN A 145 -8.39 1.41 -0.73
C GLN A 145 -9.13 1.89 0.52
N GLN A 146 -8.67 1.51 1.71
CA GLN A 146 -9.28 1.96 2.96
C GLN A 146 -9.25 3.49 3.10
N THR A 147 -8.12 4.12 2.78
CA THR A 147 -7.99 5.58 2.80
C THR A 147 -8.95 6.26 1.83
N MET A 148 -9.11 5.71 0.62
CA MET A 148 -10.06 6.22 -0.37
C MET A 148 -11.53 6.02 0.03
N LEU A 149 -11.85 4.92 0.71
CA LEU A 149 -13.20 4.71 1.28
C LEU A 149 -13.52 5.76 2.34
N ILE A 150 -12.59 6.04 3.26
CA ILE A 150 -12.75 7.09 4.28
C ILE A 150 -12.96 8.47 3.63
N TYR A 151 -12.20 8.75 2.56
CA TYR A 151 -12.35 9.99 1.81
C TYR A 151 -13.72 10.10 1.13
N ASN A 152 -14.19 9.02 0.48
CA ASN A 152 -15.53 8.95 -0.10
C ASN A 152 -16.62 9.19 0.93
N ASP A 153 -16.55 8.54 2.09
CA ASP A 153 -17.52 8.71 3.18
C ASP A 153 -17.54 10.14 3.71
N THR A 154 -16.38 10.79 3.75
CA THR A 154 -16.25 12.20 4.15
C THR A 154 -16.93 13.14 3.14
N ILE A 155 -16.75 12.90 1.84
CA ILE A 155 -17.42 13.66 0.77
C ILE A 155 -18.93 13.43 0.81
N ALA A 156 -19.38 12.18 0.93
CA ALA A 156 -20.80 11.83 1.00
C ALA A 156 -21.48 12.48 2.21
N ALA A 157 -20.85 12.41 3.39
CA ALA A 157 -21.36 13.06 4.61
C ALA A 157 -21.45 14.59 4.44
N LYS A 158 -20.51 15.20 3.71
CA LYS A 158 -20.55 16.62 3.39
C LYS A 158 -21.69 16.95 2.43
N GLN A 159 -21.84 16.17 1.36
CA GLN A 159 -22.91 16.36 0.38
C GLN A 159 -24.28 16.35 1.08
N GLU A 160 -24.51 15.36 1.94
CA GLU A 160 -25.74 15.22 2.73
C GLU A 160 -26.01 16.45 3.61
N LYS A 161 -24.97 16.98 4.26
CA LYS A 161 -25.09 18.18 5.09
C LYS A 161 -25.41 19.42 4.27
N CYS A 162 -24.81 19.59 3.09
CA CYS A 162 -25.13 20.70 2.19
C CYS A 162 -26.57 20.60 1.69
N LYS A 163 -27.06 19.39 1.34
CA LYS A 163 -28.46 19.16 0.98
C LYS A 163 -29.41 19.53 2.12
N THR A 164 -29.17 19.00 3.31
CA THR A 164 -29.97 19.31 4.52
C THR A 164 -29.98 20.82 4.80
N PHE A 165 -28.86 21.51 4.59
CA PHE A 165 -28.79 22.96 4.79
C PHE A 165 -29.68 23.72 3.81
N ILE A 166 -29.59 23.41 2.52
CA ILE A 166 -30.42 24.03 1.48
C ILE A 166 -31.91 23.78 1.77
N PHE A 167 -32.27 22.55 2.12
CA PHE A 167 -33.64 22.19 2.49
C PHE A 167 -34.17 23.07 3.64
N ARG A 168 -33.40 23.20 4.72
CA ARG A 168 -33.78 24.05 5.86
C ARG A 168 -33.89 25.54 5.50
N GLN A 169 -33.02 26.05 4.64
CA GLN A 169 -33.11 27.46 4.21
C GLN A 169 -34.37 27.71 3.37
N LEU A 170 -34.76 26.75 2.52
CA LEU A 170 -36.00 26.82 1.74
C LEU A 170 -37.25 26.69 2.63
N GLU A 171 -37.20 25.83 3.65
CA GLU A 171 -38.30 25.69 4.62
C GLU A 171 -38.50 26.98 5.44
N VAL A 172 -37.41 27.58 5.92
CA VAL A 172 -37.45 28.88 6.64
C VAL A 172 -38.00 30.00 5.75
N ALA A 173 -37.74 29.93 4.44
CA ALA A 173 -38.30 30.84 3.45
C ALA A 173 -39.80 30.62 3.18
N GLY A 174 -40.39 29.55 3.71
CA GLY A 174 -41.80 29.20 3.52
C GLY A 174 -42.09 28.34 2.29
N LYS A 175 -41.06 27.81 1.62
CA LYS A 175 -41.20 26.98 0.42
C LYS A 175 -40.98 25.51 0.79
N GLN A 176 -42.08 24.74 0.83
CA GLN A 176 -42.04 23.29 1.00
C GLN A 176 -41.67 22.65 -0.35
N VAL A 177 -40.39 22.31 -0.53
CA VAL A 177 -39.90 21.60 -1.73
C VAL A 177 -39.59 20.16 -1.32
N PRO A 178 -40.19 19.14 -1.97
CA PRO A 178 -39.87 17.76 -1.69
C PRO A 178 -38.40 17.46 -2.00
N GLU A 179 -37.79 16.55 -1.24
CA GLU A 179 -36.37 16.22 -1.38
C GLU A 179 -36.01 15.70 -2.79
N GLU A 180 -36.93 14.97 -3.42
CA GLU A 180 -36.80 14.48 -4.80
C GLU A 180 -36.64 15.63 -5.80
N GLU A 181 -37.40 16.72 -5.65
CA GLU A 181 -37.31 17.89 -6.53
C GLU A 181 -35.97 18.62 -6.34
N ILE A 182 -35.45 18.71 -5.11
CA ILE A 182 -34.11 19.28 -4.87
C ILE A 182 -33.01 18.40 -5.49
N ASN A 183 -33.11 17.08 -5.34
CA ASN A 183 -32.17 16.15 -5.96
C ASN A 183 -32.22 16.25 -7.50
N ASP A 184 -33.41 16.36 -8.07
CA ASP A 184 -33.60 16.57 -9.51
C ASP A 184 -33.02 17.91 -9.97
N MET A 185 -33.21 18.97 -9.20
CA MET A 185 -32.61 20.28 -9.49
C MET A 185 -31.08 20.24 -9.43
N LEU A 186 -30.52 19.49 -8.49
CA LEU A 186 -29.08 19.23 -8.39
C LEU A 186 -28.57 18.48 -9.62
N HIS A 187 -29.24 17.39 -9.99
CA HIS A 187 -28.85 16.52 -11.10
C HIS A 187 -29.02 17.19 -12.48
N GLN A 188 -30.08 17.96 -12.67
CA GLN A 188 -30.35 18.66 -13.93
C GLN A 188 -29.56 19.97 -14.05
N GLY A 189 -28.92 20.44 -12.98
CA GLY A 189 -28.22 21.73 -12.94
C GLY A 189 -29.12 22.94 -13.17
N LYS A 190 -30.44 22.78 -13.08
CA LYS A 190 -31.45 23.82 -13.35
C LYS A 190 -31.72 24.66 -12.09
N TRP A 191 -30.66 25.29 -11.57
CA TRP A 191 -30.75 26.14 -10.37
C TRP A 191 -31.44 27.48 -10.63
N GLU A 192 -31.50 27.94 -11.90
CA GLU A 192 -32.10 29.22 -12.30
C GLU A 192 -33.58 29.38 -11.89
N VAL A 193 -34.30 28.26 -11.70
CA VAL A 193 -35.69 28.24 -11.19
C VAL A 193 -35.80 28.89 -9.79
N PHE A 194 -34.72 28.85 -9.01
CA PHE A 194 -34.63 29.51 -7.70
C PHE A 194 -34.16 30.96 -7.77
N ASN A 195 -33.70 31.49 -8.91
CA ASN A 195 -33.35 32.91 -9.01
C ASN A 195 -34.57 33.76 -9.37
N GLU A 196 -35.38 33.34 -10.34
CA GLU A 196 -36.54 34.14 -10.81
C GLU A 196 -37.76 34.06 -9.88
N SER A 197 -38.09 32.87 -9.34
CA SER A 197 -39.27 32.68 -8.48
C SER A 197 -39.09 33.20 -7.05
N LEU A 198 -37.86 33.38 -6.61
CA LEU A 198 -37.49 33.53 -5.20
C LEU A 198 -37.13 34.97 -4.85
N LEU A 199 -36.66 35.75 -5.84
CA LEU A 199 -36.44 37.20 -5.72
C LEU A 199 -37.75 38.01 -5.69
N THR A 200 -38.85 37.42 -6.14
CA THR A 200 -40.19 38.05 -6.15
C THR A 200 -40.94 37.85 -4.83
N GLU A 201 -40.52 36.92 -3.98
CA GLU A 201 -41.16 36.61 -2.69
C GLU A 201 -40.49 37.37 -1.53
N ILE A 202 -41.30 38.05 -0.71
CA ILE A 202 -40.89 39.04 0.32
C ILE A 202 -40.02 38.43 1.45
N ASN A 203 -39.91 37.10 1.55
CA ASN A 203 -39.41 36.40 2.73
C ASN A 203 -37.93 35.98 2.66
N ILE A 204 -37.24 36.20 1.53
CA ILE A 204 -35.87 35.71 1.34
C ILE A 204 -34.90 36.86 1.16
N THR A 205 -33.95 36.95 2.09
CA THR A 205 -32.93 37.99 2.03
C THR A 205 -31.90 37.66 0.95
N LYS A 206 -31.32 38.70 0.34
CA LYS A 206 -30.18 38.55 -0.60
C LYS A 206 -29.02 37.75 0.02
N ALA A 207 -28.85 37.82 1.34
CA ALA A 207 -27.84 37.07 2.07
C ALA A 207 -28.14 35.56 2.08
N GLN A 208 -29.39 35.16 2.34
CA GLN A 208 -29.81 33.75 2.28
C GLN A 208 -29.68 33.19 0.87
N LEU A 209 -30.10 33.96 -0.15
CA LEU A 209 -29.94 33.54 -1.55
C LEU A 209 -28.46 33.30 -1.89
N SER A 210 -27.58 34.23 -1.51
CA SER A 210 -26.13 34.10 -1.72
C SER A 210 -25.52 32.88 -1.00
N GLU A 211 -26.01 32.57 0.21
CA GLU A 211 -25.57 31.41 0.98
C GLU A 211 -26.01 30.10 0.30
N ILE A 212 -27.25 30.05 -0.18
CA ILE A 212 -27.79 28.89 -0.91
C ILE A 212 -27.02 28.69 -2.23
N GLU A 213 -26.80 29.74 -3.03
CA GLU A 213 -26.02 29.66 -4.27
C GLU A 213 -24.60 29.13 -4.02
N GLN A 214 -23.99 29.53 -2.91
CA GLN A 214 -22.66 29.04 -2.55
C GLN A 214 -22.69 27.55 -2.18
N ARG A 215 -23.68 27.09 -1.39
CA ARG A 215 -23.82 25.67 -1.06
C ARG A 215 -24.08 24.84 -2.31
N HIS A 216 -24.82 25.37 -3.27
CA HIS A 216 -25.00 24.73 -4.57
C HIS A 216 -23.67 24.57 -5.32
N LYS A 217 -22.85 25.63 -5.43
CA LYS A 217 -21.50 25.53 -6.03
C LYS A 217 -20.63 24.49 -5.32
N GLU A 218 -20.73 24.40 -4.01
CA GLU A 218 -20.04 23.39 -3.20
C GLU A 218 -20.55 21.97 -3.50
N LEU A 219 -21.86 21.77 -3.62
CA LEU A 219 -22.46 20.49 -4.01
C LEU A 219 -21.99 20.03 -5.39
N VAL A 220 -21.99 20.91 -6.40
CA VAL A 220 -21.48 20.59 -7.74
C VAL A 220 -20.01 20.17 -7.70
N ASN A 221 -19.18 20.85 -6.89
CA ASN A 221 -17.79 20.48 -6.71
C ASN A 221 -17.65 19.09 -6.07
N LEU A 222 -18.47 18.77 -5.06
CA LEU A 222 -18.46 17.45 -4.42
C LEU A 222 -18.91 16.33 -5.36
N GLU A 223 -19.90 16.59 -6.22
CA GLU A 223 -20.30 15.62 -7.22
C GLU A 223 -19.17 15.30 -8.21
N ASN A 224 -18.40 16.31 -8.61
CA ASN A 224 -17.22 16.10 -9.44
C ASN A 224 -16.15 15.28 -8.70
N GLN A 225 -15.93 15.53 -7.42
CA GLN A 225 -15.02 14.70 -6.60
C GLN A 225 -15.51 13.25 -6.48
N MET A 226 -16.81 13.02 -6.31
CA MET A 226 -17.38 11.66 -6.29
C MET A 226 -17.27 10.97 -7.65
N LYS A 227 -17.38 11.70 -8.76
CA LYS A 227 -17.15 11.15 -10.11
C LYS A 227 -15.69 10.73 -10.29
N ASP A 228 -14.75 11.57 -9.89
CA ASP A 228 -13.32 11.25 -9.91
C ASP A 228 -13.01 10.00 -9.07
N LEU A 229 -13.60 9.89 -7.87
CA LEU A 229 -13.44 8.69 -7.03
C LEU A 229 -14.07 7.45 -7.64
N ARG A 230 -15.20 7.59 -8.34
CA ARG A 230 -15.84 6.46 -9.02
C ARG A 230 -14.93 5.88 -10.09
N GLU A 231 -14.25 6.73 -10.86
CA GLU A 231 -13.26 6.28 -11.84
C GLU A 231 -12.13 5.50 -11.15
N LEU A 232 -11.65 5.97 -10.00
CA LEU A 232 -10.66 5.25 -9.21
C LEU A 232 -11.20 3.90 -8.70
N PHE A 233 -12.43 3.84 -8.19
CA PHE A 233 -13.05 2.62 -7.64
C PHE A 233 -13.37 1.55 -8.69
N ILE A 234 -13.68 1.93 -9.93
CA ILE A 234 -13.85 0.97 -11.04
C ILE A 234 -12.56 0.17 -11.23
N HIS A 235 -11.40 0.85 -11.22
CA HIS A 235 -10.11 0.20 -11.33
C HIS A 235 -9.77 -0.65 -10.10
N ILE A 236 -10.13 -0.17 -8.89
CA ILE A 236 -9.93 -0.93 -7.65
C ILE A 236 -10.74 -2.23 -7.70
N SER A 237 -11.99 -2.18 -8.16
CA SER A 237 -12.89 -3.35 -8.21
C SER A 237 -12.36 -4.45 -9.12
N LEU A 238 -11.76 -4.08 -10.27
CA LEU A 238 -11.13 -5.03 -11.19
C LEU A 238 -9.91 -5.73 -10.56
N LEU A 239 -9.13 -5.01 -9.75
CA LEU A 239 -7.90 -5.54 -9.14
C LEU A 239 -8.16 -6.39 -7.88
N VAL A 240 -9.32 -6.22 -7.22
CA VAL A 240 -9.71 -7.03 -6.06
C VAL A 240 -10.03 -8.47 -6.45
N GLU A 241 -10.61 -8.70 -7.63
CA GLU A 241 -10.88 -10.05 -8.16
C GLU A 241 -9.58 -10.83 -8.43
N GLU A 242 -8.50 -10.15 -8.84
CA GLU A 242 -7.17 -10.77 -9.07
C GLU A 242 -6.40 -11.02 -7.74
N GLN A 243 -6.77 -10.35 -6.64
CA GLN A 243 -6.08 -10.42 -5.34
C GLN A 243 -6.72 -11.37 -4.31
N GLY A 244 -7.97 -11.79 -4.52
CA GLY A 244 -8.73 -12.62 -3.57
C GLY A 244 -8.07 -13.96 -3.20
N GLU A 245 -7.14 -14.46 -4.02
CA GLU A 245 -6.43 -15.71 -3.77
C GLU A 245 -5.29 -15.56 -2.74
N SER A 246 -4.78 -14.34 -2.46
CA SER A 246 -3.57 -14.12 -1.66
C SER A 246 -3.78 -13.64 -0.22
N ILE A 247 -5.03 -13.56 0.26
CA ILE A 247 -5.33 -13.12 1.64
C ILE A 247 -4.77 -14.10 2.69
N ASN A 248 -4.49 -15.37 2.34
CA ASN A 248 -3.76 -16.32 3.18
C ASN A 248 -2.27 -16.44 2.78
N ASN A 249 -1.57 -15.30 2.75
CA ASN A 249 -0.23 -15.22 2.17
C ASN A 249 0.83 -15.97 3.01
N ILE A 250 0.68 -16.11 4.33
CA ILE A 250 1.70 -16.72 5.20
C ILE A 250 1.89 -18.20 4.83
N GLU A 251 0.81 -18.97 4.73
CA GLU A 251 0.89 -20.39 4.42
C GLU A 251 1.46 -20.65 3.03
N MET A 252 0.97 -19.91 2.02
CA MET A 252 1.48 -20.02 0.65
C MET A 252 2.95 -19.60 0.54
N THR A 253 3.33 -18.51 1.21
CA THR A 253 4.71 -18.01 1.32
C THR A 253 5.62 -19.04 1.99
N VAL A 254 5.16 -19.66 3.08
CA VAL A 254 5.91 -20.71 3.79
C VAL A 254 6.04 -21.97 2.92
N ASN A 255 4.97 -22.40 2.25
CA ASN A 255 4.98 -23.56 1.37
C ASN A 255 5.88 -23.33 0.15
N GLY A 256 5.85 -22.15 -0.47
CA GLY A 256 6.77 -21.80 -1.56
C GLY A 256 8.23 -21.76 -1.10
N THR A 257 8.52 -21.26 0.11
CA THR A 257 9.89 -21.33 0.67
C THR A 257 10.33 -22.78 0.86
N LYS A 258 9.45 -23.65 1.36
CA LYS A 258 9.74 -25.07 1.55
C LYS A 258 10.09 -25.74 0.22
N GLU A 259 9.32 -25.47 -0.83
CA GLU A 259 9.57 -25.99 -2.17
C GLU A 259 10.90 -25.48 -2.77
N TYR A 260 11.19 -24.19 -2.61
CA TYR A 260 12.46 -23.60 -3.05
C TYR A 260 13.67 -24.24 -2.34
N VAL A 261 13.58 -24.45 -1.02
CA VAL A 261 14.64 -25.11 -0.23
C VAL A 261 14.83 -26.56 -0.68
N ASN A 262 13.75 -27.29 -0.94
CA ASN A 262 13.81 -28.66 -1.45
C ASN A 262 14.50 -28.71 -2.82
N THR A 263 14.08 -27.86 -3.76
CA THR A 263 14.68 -27.74 -5.10
C THR A 263 16.17 -27.37 -5.01
N THR A 264 16.53 -26.46 -4.12
CA THR A 264 17.92 -26.04 -3.89
C THR A 264 18.77 -27.18 -3.33
N LYS A 265 18.22 -27.97 -2.39
CA LYS A 265 18.87 -29.16 -1.85
C LYS A 265 19.15 -30.21 -2.93
N GLU A 266 18.22 -30.43 -3.85
CA GLU A 266 18.41 -31.31 -5.01
C GLU A 266 19.53 -30.81 -5.93
N LYS A 267 19.52 -29.50 -6.27
CA LYS A 267 20.58 -28.86 -7.07
C LYS A 267 21.95 -28.97 -6.41
N PHE A 268 22.05 -28.74 -5.10
CA PHE A 268 23.31 -28.96 -4.37
C PHE A 268 23.74 -30.43 -4.37
N GLY A 269 22.79 -31.37 -4.22
CA GLY A 269 23.07 -32.80 -4.34
C GLY A 269 23.64 -33.17 -5.70
N LEU A 270 23.08 -32.62 -6.78
CA LEU A 270 23.59 -32.77 -8.14
C LEU A 270 24.98 -32.13 -8.29
N ALA A 271 25.18 -30.90 -7.82
CA ALA A 271 26.48 -30.21 -7.87
C ALA A 271 27.58 -30.98 -7.14
N VAL A 272 27.28 -31.58 -5.98
CA VAL A 272 28.22 -32.46 -5.26
C VAL A 272 28.52 -33.72 -6.08
N LYS A 273 27.52 -34.33 -6.71
CA LYS A 273 27.72 -35.49 -7.61
C LYS A 273 28.58 -35.11 -8.82
N TYR A 274 28.36 -33.96 -9.46
CA TYR A 274 29.19 -33.45 -10.54
C TYR A 274 30.62 -33.17 -10.07
N LYS A 275 30.81 -32.53 -8.91
CA LYS A 275 32.13 -32.32 -8.30
C LYS A 275 32.89 -33.62 -8.06
N LYS A 276 32.20 -34.65 -7.55
CA LYS A 276 32.77 -36.01 -7.34
C LYS A 276 33.07 -36.73 -8.66
N ARG A 277 32.26 -36.49 -9.70
CA ARG A 277 32.41 -37.06 -11.05
C ARG A 277 33.26 -36.20 -12.00
N ASN A 278 33.93 -35.15 -11.51
CA ASN A 278 34.83 -34.33 -12.33
C ASN A 278 35.99 -35.19 -12.88
N LEU A 279 35.78 -35.72 -14.08
CA LEU A 279 36.71 -36.58 -14.79
C LEU A 279 38.07 -35.93 -15.02
N CYS A 280 38.19 -34.59 -15.03
CA CYS A 280 39.48 -33.90 -15.10
C CYS A 280 40.41 -34.20 -13.91
N ARG A 281 39.86 -34.51 -12.72
CA ARG A 281 40.67 -34.93 -11.56
C ARG A 281 41.07 -36.41 -11.61
N ALA A 282 40.31 -37.23 -12.34
CA ALA A 282 40.53 -38.68 -12.46
C ALA A 282 41.36 -39.06 -13.70
N LEU A 283 41.22 -38.35 -14.83
CA LEU A 283 41.96 -38.61 -16.07
C LEU A 283 43.22 -37.76 -16.23
N CYS A 284 43.30 -36.57 -15.63
CA CYS A 284 44.44 -35.66 -15.81
C CYS A 284 45.49 -35.77 -14.68
N CYS A 285 45.57 -36.92 -14.01
CA CYS A 285 46.59 -37.18 -12.98
C CYS A 285 47.94 -37.60 -13.58
N TRP A 286 48.04 -37.82 -14.90
CA TRP A 286 49.32 -38.17 -15.55
C TRP A 286 50.00 -37.02 -16.31
N CYS A 287 49.37 -35.85 -16.46
CA CYS A 287 49.96 -34.74 -17.24
C CYS A 287 49.95 -33.36 -16.53
N CYS A 288 49.53 -33.26 -15.27
CA CYS A 288 49.45 -31.98 -14.56
C CYS A 288 50.25 -32.01 -13.24
N PRO A 289 51.42 -31.35 -13.14
CA PRO A 289 52.29 -31.40 -11.96
C PRO A 289 51.77 -30.68 -10.70
N CYS A 290 50.49 -30.30 -10.64
CA CYS A 290 49.98 -29.40 -9.60
C CYS A 290 49.17 -30.09 -8.50
N CYS A 291 49.12 -31.42 -8.44
CA CYS A 291 48.44 -32.15 -7.36
C CYS A 291 49.44 -32.93 -6.48
N GLY A 292 50.45 -32.23 -5.97
CA GLY A 292 51.45 -32.81 -5.08
C GLY A 292 52.29 -31.75 -4.39
N SER A 293 51.69 -30.96 -3.52
CA SER A 293 52.42 -30.25 -2.46
C SER A 293 51.54 -30.24 -1.21
N LYS A 294 52.14 -30.71 -0.12
CA LYS A 294 51.59 -30.68 1.24
C LYS A 294 51.21 -29.28 1.67
#